data_AF-A0A7V9CZH2-F1
#
_entry.id   AF-A0A7V9CZH2-F1
#
_cell.length_a   1.000
_cell.length_b   1.000
_cell.length_c   1.000
_cell.angle_alpha   90.00
_cell.angle_beta   90.00
_cell.angle_gamma   90.00
#
_symmetry.space_group_name_H-M   'P 1'
#
loop_
_entity.id
_entity.type
_entity.pdbx_description
1 polymer ?
#
loop_
_entity_poly.entity_id
_entity_poly.type
_entity_poly.pdbx_seq_one_letter_code
_entity_poly.pdbx_strand_id
1 'polypeptide(L)'
;MSGRALITGGAGFIGSHLAALLLGLDWEVFALDDLSTGSEANVAHLVGNPHFHLTVESVLSPSVVSELVHKCDVVFHLAAAVGVRLIVEQPGHTLLTNVRGTETILEYASRFEKPVLIASSGSSKPRWQASRWRSTATGRRRAASAMSATSCARWTA
;
A
#
# COMPACT_ATOMS: atom_id res chain seq x y z
N MET A 1 -5.47 -7.45 17.36
CA MET A 1 -5.64 -5.98 17.31
C MET A 1 -6.61 -5.73 16.18
N SER A 2 -7.76 -5.13 16.43
CA SER A 2 -8.74 -4.77 15.40
C SER A 2 -8.52 -3.32 14.95
N GLY A 3 -8.70 -3.03 13.67
CA GLY A 3 -8.51 -1.70 13.10
C GLY A 3 -8.96 -1.63 11.64
N ARG A 4 -8.79 -0.46 11.02
CA ARG A 4 -9.15 -0.24 9.61
C ARG A 4 -7.90 -0.04 8.76
N ALA A 5 -7.76 -0.82 7.69
CA ALA A 5 -6.63 -0.73 6.77
C ALA A 5 -7.09 -0.32 5.37
N LEU A 6 -6.42 0.67 4.79
CA LEU A 6 -6.49 0.98 3.37
C LEU A 6 -5.38 0.24 2.63
N ILE A 7 -5.70 -0.49 1.57
CA ILE A 7 -4.74 -1.11 0.66
C ILE A 7 -4.96 -0.53 -0.74
N THR A 8 -4.00 0.24 -1.25
CA THR A 8 -4.01 0.62 -2.68
C THR A 8 -3.37 -0.51 -3.49
N GLY A 9 -3.85 -0.76 -4.72
CA GLY A 9 -3.47 -1.96 -5.46
C GLY A 9 -4.06 -3.23 -4.82
N GLY A 10 -5.21 -3.10 -4.15
CA GLY A 10 -5.82 -4.16 -3.34
C GLY A 10 -6.32 -5.36 -4.15
N ALA A 11 -6.62 -5.18 -5.44
CA ALA A 11 -6.97 -6.27 -6.35
C ALA A 11 -5.75 -6.84 -7.10
N GLY A 12 -4.55 -6.35 -6.80
CA GLY A 12 -3.29 -6.93 -7.25
C GLY A 12 -2.89 -8.20 -6.50
N PHE A 13 -1.80 -8.84 -6.94
CA PHE A 13 -1.30 -10.08 -6.34
C PHE A 13 -0.98 -9.92 -4.84
N ILE A 14 -0.15 -8.95 -4.47
CA ILE A 14 0.25 -8.74 -3.06
C ILE A 14 -0.93 -8.18 -2.25
N GLY A 15 -1.68 -7.24 -2.82
CA GLY A 15 -2.79 -6.56 -2.14
C GLY A 15 -3.90 -7.52 -1.71
N SER A 16 -4.31 -8.44 -2.58
CA SER A 16 -5.36 -9.42 -2.28
C SER A 16 -4.97 -10.38 -1.15
N HIS A 17 -3.71 -10.84 -1.13
CA HIS A 17 -3.21 -11.70 -0.05
C HIS A 17 -3.08 -10.95 1.28
N LEU A 18 -2.65 -9.68 1.24
CA LEU A 18 -2.62 -8.83 2.44
C LEU A 18 -4.05 -8.58 2.97
N ALA A 19 -5.01 -8.33 2.10
CA ALA A 19 -6.42 -8.18 2.47
C ALA A 19 -6.95 -9.43 3.19
N ALA A 20 -6.73 -10.62 2.61
CA ALA A 20 -7.13 -11.89 3.23
C ALA A 20 -6.50 -12.10 4.62
N LEU A 21 -5.20 -11.78 4.75
CA LEU A 21 -4.49 -11.89 6.02
C LEU A 21 -5.06 -10.94 7.08
N LEU A 22 -5.28 -9.67 6.73
CA LEU A 22 -5.81 -8.66 7.66
C LEU A 22 -7.24 -9.00 8.10
N LEU A 23 -8.09 -9.47 7.18
CA LEU A 23 -9.44 -9.95 7.53
C LEU A 23 -9.38 -11.13 8.51
N GLY A 24 -8.43 -12.05 8.34
CA GLY A 24 -8.19 -13.15 9.29
C GLY A 24 -7.68 -12.71 10.66
N LEU A 25 -7.27 -11.45 10.81
CA LEU A 25 -6.85 -10.82 12.07
C LEU A 25 -7.93 -9.88 12.65
N ASP A 26 -9.17 -9.97 12.16
CA ASP A 26 -10.31 -9.11 12.54
C ASP A 26 -10.11 -7.62 12.22
N TRP A 27 -9.43 -7.32 11.11
CA TRP A 27 -9.39 -5.96 10.56
C TRP A 27 -10.49 -5.73 9.55
N GLU A 28 -10.95 -4.49 9.48
CA GLU A 28 -11.77 -4.00 8.37
C GLU A 28 -10.85 -3.48 7.27
N VAL A 29 -11.04 -3.97 6.05
CA VAL A 29 -10.15 -3.74 4.91
C VAL A 29 -10.88 -2.97 3.83
N PHE A 30 -10.30 -1.84 3.44
CA PHE A 30 -10.70 -1.03 2.30
C PHE A 30 -9.65 -1.20 1.19
N ALA A 31 -10.03 -1.84 0.09
CA ALA A 31 -9.20 -2.01 -1.09
C ALA A 31 -9.52 -0.92 -2.12
N LEU A 32 -8.50 -0.20 -2.59
CA LEU A 32 -8.58 0.74 -3.71
C LEU A 32 -7.77 0.19 -4.87
N ASP A 33 -8.38 -0.01 -6.03
CA ASP A 33 -7.72 -0.52 -7.23
C ASP A 33 -8.43 -0.01 -8.49
N ASP A 34 -7.68 0.34 -9.53
CA ASP A 34 -8.25 0.77 -10.82
C ASP A 34 -8.37 -0.38 -11.83
N LEU A 35 -7.99 -1.61 -11.42
CA LEU A 35 -8.01 -2.83 -12.22
C LEU A 35 -7.18 -2.74 -13.51
N SER A 36 -6.24 -1.79 -13.57
CA SER A 36 -5.33 -1.62 -14.73
C SER A 36 -4.41 -2.83 -14.92
N THR A 37 -3.91 -3.38 -13.81
CA THR A 37 -3.11 -4.62 -13.75
C THR A 37 -3.66 -5.63 -12.74
N GLY A 38 -4.52 -5.18 -11.83
CA GLY A 38 -5.27 -6.02 -10.89
C GLY A 38 -6.41 -6.77 -11.56
N SER A 39 -7.05 -7.67 -10.82
CA SER A 39 -8.22 -8.41 -11.30
C SER A 39 -9.20 -8.62 -10.16
N GLU A 40 -10.49 -8.41 -10.42
CA GLU A 40 -11.55 -8.75 -9.46
C GLU A 40 -11.51 -10.23 -9.04
N ALA A 41 -11.01 -11.12 -9.91
CA ALA A 41 -10.82 -12.53 -9.59
C ALA A 41 -9.89 -12.74 -8.39
N ASN A 42 -8.92 -11.86 -8.18
CA ASN A 42 -7.99 -11.95 -7.04
C ASN A 42 -8.69 -11.68 -5.70
N VAL A 43 -9.78 -10.91 -5.70
CA VAL A 43 -10.52 -10.54 -4.48
C VAL A 43 -11.91 -11.15 -4.41
N ALA A 44 -12.33 -11.90 -5.43
CA ALA A 44 -13.67 -12.52 -5.49
C ALA A 44 -13.99 -13.39 -4.27
N HIS A 45 -12.99 -14.07 -3.70
CA HIS A 45 -13.14 -14.88 -2.49
C HIS A 45 -13.34 -14.07 -1.19
N LEU A 46 -13.04 -12.77 -1.23
CA LEU A 46 -13.25 -11.83 -0.13
C LEU A 46 -14.59 -11.08 -0.24
N VAL A 47 -15.16 -11.02 -1.45
CA VAL A 47 -16.45 -10.40 -1.71
C VAL A 47 -17.54 -11.12 -0.92
N GLY A 48 -18.34 -10.36 -0.17
CA GLY A 48 -19.36 -10.89 0.74
C GLY A 48 -18.94 -10.95 2.21
N ASN A 49 -17.65 -10.75 2.52
CA ASN A 49 -17.22 -10.50 3.89
C ASN A 49 -17.66 -9.09 4.32
N PRO A 50 -18.38 -8.91 5.44
CA PRO A 50 -18.87 -7.60 5.89
C PRO A 50 -17.75 -6.61 6.26
N HIS A 51 -16.53 -7.09 6.47
CA HIS A 51 -15.35 -6.29 6.78
C HIS A 51 -14.49 -5.99 5.55
N PHE A 52 -14.87 -6.45 4.36
CA PHE A 52 -14.14 -6.18 3.13
C PHE A 52 -14.92 -5.24 2.21
N HIS A 53 -14.26 -4.14 1.82
CA HIS A 53 -14.83 -3.13 0.94
C HIS A 53 -13.89 -2.91 -0.25
N LEU A 54 -14.42 -3.06 -1.47
CA LEU A 54 -13.67 -2.76 -2.70
C LEU A 54 -14.19 -1.47 -3.31
N THR A 55 -13.30 -0.51 -3.53
CA THR A 55 -13.54 0.69 -4.31
C THR A 55 -12.76 0.60 -5.60
N VAL A 56 -13.47 0.49 -6.73
CA VAL A 56 -12.84 0.48 -8.06
C VAL A 56 -12.63 1.92 -8.50
N GLU A 57 -11.42 2.43 -8.24
CA GLU A 57 -10.98 3.76 -8.68
C GLU A 57 -9.46 3.91 -8.64
N SER A 58 -8.96 4.94 -9.32
CA SER A 58 -7.56 5.30 -9.35
C SER A 58 -7.10 6.01 -8.08
N VAL A 59 -5.85 5.73 -7.68
CA VAL A 59 -5.12 6.49 -6.65
C VAL A 59 -4.88 7.95 -7.04
N LEU A 60 -5.13 8.32 -8.29
CA LEU A 60 -5.07 9.69 -8.80
C LEU A 60 -6.32 10.50 -8.48
N SER A 61 -7.35 9.88 -7.89
CA SER A 61 -8.64 10.50 -7.55
C SER A 61 -8.60 11.10 -6.14
N PRO A 62 -8.40 12.42 -5.97
CA PRO A 62 -8.06 12.99 -4.67
C PRO A 62 -9.21 12.91 -3.67
N SER A 63 -10.46 13.02 -4.15
CA SER A 63 -11.66 12.89 -3.32
C SER A 63 -11.77 11.49 -2.70
N VAL A 64 -11.60 10.45 -3.50
CA VAL A 64 -11.66 9.05 -3.06
C VAL A 64 -10.52 8.74 -2.10
N VAL A 65 -9.30 9.15 -2.45
CA VAL A 65 -8.13 8.94 -1.58
C VAL A 65 -8.31 9.66 -0.24
N SER A 66 -8.74 10.93 -0.26
CA SER A 66 -9.00 11.70 0.96
C SER A 66 -9.98 10.99 1.88
N GLU A 67 -11.10 10.50 1.34
CA GLU A 67 -12.13 9.81 2.12
C GLU A 67 -11.61 8.51 2.72
N LEU A 68 -10.95 7.67 1.91
CA LEU A 68 -10.46 6.37 2.36
C LEU A 68 -9.33 6.50 3.39
N VAL A 69 -8.39 7.43 3.18
CA VAL A 69 -7.31 7.69 4.15
C VAL A 69 -7.88 8.22 5.46
N HIS A 70 -8.90 9.09 5.41
CA HIS A 70 -9.54 9.59 6.63
C HIS A 70 -10.20 8.46 7.44
N LYS A 71 -10.89 7.53 6.76
CA LYS A 71 -11.61 6.40 7.37
C LYS A 71 -10.71 5.35 8.02
N CYS A 72 -9.46 5.20 7.54
CA CYS A 72 -8.57 4.10 7.93
C CYS A 72 -7.54 4.52 8.99
N ASP A 73 -7.02 3.54 9.73
CA ASP A 73 -5.98 3.74 10.74
C ASP A 73 -4.57 3.61 10.17
N VAL A 74 -4.42 2.81 9.10
CA VAL A 74 -3.14 2.57 8.42
C VAL A 74 -3.35 2.46 6.91
N VAL A 75 -2.35 2.90 6.15
CA VAL A 75 -2.34 2.80 4.69
C VAL A 75 -1.19 1.91 4.21
N PHE A 76 -1.52 0.91 3.39
CA PHE A 76 -0.57 0.10 2.63
C PHE A 76 -0.65 0.53 1.16
N HIS A 77 0.32 1.34 0.73
CA HIS A 77 0.38 1.82 -0.65
C HIS A 77 1.12 0.82 -1.54
N LEU A 78 0.37 -0.03 -2.24
CA LEU A 78 0.90 -1.05 -3.16
C LEU A 78 0.53 -0.77 -4.63
N ALA A 79 -0.30 0.23 -4.90
CA ALA A 79 -0.63 0.66 -6.26
C ALA A 79 0.62 1.18 -6.97
N ALA A 80 1.03 0.47 -8.01
CA ALA A 80 2.12 0.88 -8.87
C ALA A 80 1.89 0.33 -10.29
N ALA A 81 2.18 1.14 -11.29
CA ALA A 81 2.39 0.69 -12.65
C ALA A 81 3.76 0.01 -12.73
N VAL A 82 3.77 -1.32 -12.70
CA VAL A 82 4.99 -2.15 -12.70
C VAL A 82 5.03 -3.10 -13.90
N GLY A 83 6.23 -3.29 -14.44
CA GLY A 83 6.49 -4.19 -15.57
C GLY A 83 7.30 -3.50 -16.66
N VAL A 84 8.41 -4.13 -17.07
CA VAL A 84 9.35 -3.55 -18.06
C VAL A 84 8.64 -3.12 -19.32
N ARG A 85 7.69 -3.95 -19.79
CA ARG A 85 6.90 -3.65 -20.98
C ARG A 85 6.00 -2.41 -20.80
N LEU A 86 5.27 -2.31 -19.69
CA LEU A 86 4.42 -1.16 -19.40
C LEU A 86 5.23 0.14 -19.23
N ILE A 87 6.40 0.05 -18.60
CA ILE A 87 7.32 1.18 -18.41
C ILE A 87 7.86 1.68 -19.77
N VAL A 88 8.20 0.76 -20.68
CA VAL A 88 8.74 1.09 -22.00
C VAL A 88 7.64 1.57 -22.95
N GLU A 89 6.47 0.93 -22.95
CA GLU A 89 5.37 1.26 -23.85
C GLU A 89 4.58 2.50 -23.38
N GLN A 90 4.48 2.74 -22.07
CA GLN A 90 3.66 3.79 -21.46
C GLN A 90 4.38 4.50 -20.29
N PRO A 91 5.51 5.18 -20.53
CA PRO A 91 6.30 5.82 -19.48
C PRO A 91 5.56 6.95 -18.78
N GLY A 92 4.75 7.72 -19.52
CA GLY A 92 3.95 8.82 -18.95
C GLY A 92 2.91 8.34 -17.95
N HIS A 93 2.18 7.27 -18.29
CA HIS A 93 1.21 6.64 -17.38
C HIS A 93 1.92 6.05 -16.15
N THR A 94 3.05 5.38 -16.36
CA THR A 94 3.87 4.81 -15.28
C THR A 94 4.33 5.89 -14.30
N LEU A 95 4.91 6.99 -14.80
CA LEU A 95 5.36 8.09 -13.95
C LEU A 95 4.19 8.75 -13.23
N LEU A 96 3.06 8.95 -13.91
CA LEU A 96 1.87 9.54 -13.32
C LEU A 96 1.37 8.70 -12.13
N THR A 97 1.13 7.41 -12.34
CA THR A 97 0.63 6.51 -11.31
C THR A 97 1.61 6.38 -10.15
N ASN A 98 2.90 6.17 -10.44
CA ASN A 98 3.89 5.89 -9.39
C ASN A 98 4.30 7.14 -8.62
N VAL A 99 4.41 8.31 -9.29
CA VAL A 99 4.83 9.55 -8.63
C VAL A 99 3.63 10.29 -8.08
N ARG A 100 2.66 10.67 -8.91
CA ARG A 100 1.50 11.45 -8.45
C ARG A 100 0.57 10.65 -7.56
N GLY A 101 0.39 9.35 -7.81
CA GLY A 101 -0.39 8.49 -6.91
C GLY A 101 0.22 8.41 -5.52
N THR A 102 1.55 8.28 -5.45
CA THR A 102 2.28 8.29 -4.16
C THR A 102 2.21 9.66 -3.48
N GLU A 103 2.38 10.75 -4.23
CA GLU A 103 2.23 12.11 -3.72
C GLU A 103 0.84 12.33 -3.10
N THR A 104 -0.21 11.93 -3.81
CA THR A 104 -1.61 12.06 -3.35
C THR A 104 -1.82 11.31 -2.04
N ILE A 105 -1.34 10.06 -1.93
CA ILE A 105 -1.44 9.27 -0.71
C ILE A 105 -0.69 9.92 0.45
N LEU A 106 0.53 10.39 0.21
CA LEU A 106 1.35 11.05 1.22
C LEU A 106 0.76 12.38 1.69
N GLU A 107 0.17 13.16 0.77
CA GLU A 107 -0.51 14.41 1.10
C GLU A 107 -1.64 14.18 2.11
N TYR A 108 -2.56 13.27 1.79
CA TYR A 108 -3.71 12.99 2.67
C TYR A 108 -3.31 12.26 3.94
N ALA A 109 -2.34 11.35 3.88
CA ALA A 109 -1.87 10.67 5.08
C ALA A 109 -1.14 11.63 6.04
N SER A 110 -0.37 12.58 5.51
CA SER A 110 0.23 13.65 6.32
C SER A 110 -0.86 14.53 6.94
N ARG A 111 -1.86 14.94 6.16
CA ARG A 111 -2.98 15.77 6.62
C ARG A 111 -3.80 15.11 7.74
N PHE A 112 -4.00 13.80 7.68
CA PHE A 112 -4.78 13.04 8.67
C PHE A 112 -3.92 12.26 9.67
N GLU A 113 -2.61 12.52 9.69
CA GLU A 113 -1.62 11.89 10.58
C GLU A 113 -1.64 10.35 10.57
N LYS A 114 -1.85 9.76 9.39
CA LYS A 114 -1.95 8.31 9.21
C LYS A 114 -0.59 7.68 8.93
N PRO A 115 -0.23 6.56 9.58
CA PRO A 115 0.93 5.78 9.18
C PRO A 115 0.75 5.18 7.78
N VAL A 116 1.80 5.25 6.97
CA VAL A 116 1.82 4.74 5.60
C VAL A 116 3.03 3.81 5.42
N LEU A 117 2.79 2.63 4.86
CA LEU A 117 3.81 1.76 4.30
C LEU A 117 3.76 1.87 2.77
N ILE A 118 4.89 2.14 2.13
CA ILE A 118 4.99 2.27 0.66
C ILE A 118 5.82 1.11 0.12
N ALA A 119 5.25 0.34 -0.80
CA ALA A 119 6.02 -0.67 -1.51
C ALA A 119 7.01 -0.01 -2.49
N SER A 120 8.27 -0.47 -2.45
CA SER A 120 9.30 -0.08 -3.41
C SER A 120 9.73 -1.31 -4.20
N SER A 121 9.81 -1.19 -5.53
CA SER A 121 10.32 -2.25 -6.40
C SER A 121 11.82 -2.09 -6.61
N GLY A 122 12.62 -3.03 -6.12
CA GLY A 122 14.05 -3.12 -6.41
C GLY A 122 14.29 -3.96 -7.67
N SER A 123 14.60 -3.33 -8.81
CA SER A 123 15.12 -4.03 -9.99
C SER A 123 16.64 -4.28 -9.91
N SER A 124 17.31 -3.70 -8.91
CA SER A 124 18.73 -3.93 -8.64
C SER A 124 18.92 -5.33 -8.03
N LYS A 125 19.82 -6.12 -8.64
CA LYS A 125 20.30 -7.39 -8.07
C LYS A 125 20.61 -7.18 -6.56
N PRO A 126 20.19 -8.09 -5.66
CA PRO A 126 20.45 -7.93 -4.25
C PRO A 126 21.97 -7.97 -4.00
N ARG A 127 22.58 -6.81 -3.81
CA ARG A 127 23.94 -6.72 -3.27
C ARG A 127 23.82 -6.69 -1.76
N TRP A 128 23.79 -7.87 -1.15
CA TRP A 128 23.84 -8.02 0.30
C TRP A 128 25.09 -7.32 0.87
N GLN A 129 24.89 -6.18 1.52
CA GLN A 129 25.87 -5.63 2.46
C GLN A 129 25.21 -5.63 3.83
N ALA A 130 25.60 -6.58 4.66
CA ALA A 130 25.15 -6.64 6.05
C ALA A 130 25.82 -5.49 6.83
N SER A 131 25.12 -4.38 7.02
CA SER A 131 25.48 -3.40 8.05
C SER A 131 24.58 -3.60 9.26
N ARG A 132 25.22 -3.82 10.41
CA ARG A 132 24.58 -4.13 11.69
C ARG A 132 23.95 -2.85 12.25
N TRP A 133 22.63 -2.73 12.19
CA TRP A 133 21.92 -1.60 12.81
C TRP A 133 21.95 -1.73 14.35
N ARG A 134 22.35 -0.66 15.05
CA ARG A 134 22.18 -0.51 16.51
C ARG A 134 21.10 0.54 16.75
N SER A 135 20.10 0.21 17.57
CA SER A 135 19.08 1.15 18.03
C SER A 135 19.71 2.14 19.03
N THR A 136 19.63 3.45 18.75
CA THR A 136 19.74 4.46 19.80
C THR A 136 18.34 4.77 20.31
N ALA A 137 18.13 4.53 21.60
CA ALA A 137 16.92 4.86 22.32
C ALA A 137 16.84 6.38 22.54
N THR A 138 16.09 7.10 21.69
CA THR A 138 15.62 8.45 22.02
C THR A 138 14.17 8.60 21.57
N GLY A 139 13.29 8.68 22.57
CA GLY A 139 11.85 8.82 22.39
C GLY A 139 11.47 10.17 21.79
N ARG A 140 11.25 10.21 20.47
CA ARG A 140 10.38 11.17 19.80
C ARG A 140 9.58 10.42 18.75
N ARG A 141 8.29 10.19 19.00
CA ARG A 141 7.36 9.70 17.98
C ARG A 141 7.21 10.81 16.94
N ARG A 142 7.80 10.63 15.76
CA ARG A 142 7.54 11.45 14.57
C ARG A 142 6.77 10.59 13.57
N ALA A 143 5.62 11.10 13.17
CA ALA A 143 4.73 10.52 12.17
C ALA A 143 5.42 10.43 10.80
N ALA A 144 4.93 9.46 10.01
CA ALA A 144 5.38 9.05 8.67
C ALA A 144 6.79 8.44 8.59
N SER A 145 6.90 7.14 8.88
CA SER A 145 8.05 6.33 8.45
C SER A 145 7.68 5.59 7.16
N ALA A 146 8.19 6.06 6.01
CA ALA A 146 8.12 5.30 4.77
C ALA A 146 9.07 4.10 4.87
N MET A 147 8.52 2.92 5.19
CA MET A 147 9.29 1.67 5.20
C MET A 147 9.24 1.02 3.82
N SER A 148 10.40 0.84 3.18
CA SER A 148 10.53 0.07 1.94
C SER A 148 10.22 -1.41 2.20
N ALA A 149 9.49 -2.06 1.29
CA ALA A 149 9.18 -3.49 1.35
C ALA A 149 10.41 -4.40 1.50
N THR A 150 11.62 -3.93 1.18
CA THR A 150 12.87 -4.68 1.40
C THR A 150 13.34 -4.70 2.86
N SER A 151 12.75 -3.90 3.77
CA SER A 151 13.15 -3.84 5.19
C SER A 151 12.25 -4.65 6.12
N CYS A 152 11.46 -5.60 5.62
CA CYS A 152 10.69 -6.50 6.48
C CYS A 152 11.62 -7.57 7.09
N ALA A 153 12.48 -7.14 8.02
CA ALA A 153 13.20 -8.03 8.91
C ALA A 153 12.44 -8.11 10.24
N ARG A 154 11.75 -9.24 10.43
CA ARG A 154 11.41 -9.86 11.72
C ARG A 154 10.27 -9.19 12.52
N TRP A 155 9.03 -9.49 12.10
CA TRP A 155 7.90 -9.56 13.04
C TRP A 155 7.80 -11.00 13.56
N THR A 156 8.41 -11.27 14.71
CA THR A 156 8.16 -12.47 15.51
C THR A 156 8.14 -12.05 16.98
N ALA A 157 6.95 -12.22 17.58
CA ALA A 157 6.61 -12.26 19.01
C ALA A 157 7.22 -11.19 19.94
#